data_AF-A0A4Q3LTF2-F1
#
_entry.id   AF-A0A4Q3LTF2-F1
#
_cell.length_a   1.000
_cell.length_b   1.000
_cell.length_c   1.000
_cell.angle_alpha   90.00
_cell.angle_beta   90.00
_cell.angle_gamma   90.00
#
_symmetry.space_group_name_H-M   'P 1'
#
loop_
_entity.id
_entity.type
_entity.pdbx_description
1 polymer ?
#
loop_
_entity_poly.entity_id
_entity_poly.type
_entity_poly.pdbx_seq_one_letter_code
_entity_poly.pdbx_strand_id
1 'polypeptide(L)' 'FGVSLWEAFVMDLGLVVFFLCYTFVFNWAFDHVFGLPASAQMPAASLQA' A
#
# COMPACT_ATOMS: atom_id res chain seq x y z
N PHE A 1 23.37 28.18 8.64
CA PHE A 1 22.70 27.24 7.72
C PHE A 1 23.24 25.86 8.01
N GLY A 2 22.48 25.01 8.68
CA GLY A 2 22.93 23.65 8.99
C GLY A 2 21.76 22.80 9.37
N VAL A 3 21.29 21.98 8.43
CA VAL A 3 20.44 20.84 8.73
C VAL A 3 21.39 19.77 9.26
N SER A 4 21.16 19.32 10.49
CA SER A 4 21.94 18.22 11.07
C SER A 4 21.72 16.93 10.28
N LEU A 5 22.66 15.99 10.35
CA LEU A 5 22.48 14.66 9.74
C LEU A 5 21.19 13.98 10.23
N TRP A 6 20.82 14.22 11.48
CA TRP A 6 19.59 13.70 12.06
C TRP A 6 18.34 14.33 11.43
N GLU A 7 18.30 15.65 11.28
CA GLU A 7 17.18 16.34 10.63
C GLU A 7 17.04 15.93 9.16
N ALA A 8 18.15 15.82 8.43
CA ALA A 8 18.15 15.33 7.06
C ALA A 8 17.59 13.90 6.97
N PHE A 9 18.03 13.02 7.87
CA PHE A 9 17.55 11.64 7.93
C PHE A 9 16.05 11.55 8.24
N VAL A 10 15.56 12.32 9.21
CA VAL A 10 14.14 12.35 9.58
C VAL A 10 13.29 12.88 8.43
N MET A 11 13.78 13.88 7.68
CA MET A 11 13.07 14.41 6.52
C MET A 11 12.92 13.36 5.41
N ASP A 12 14.01 12.65 5.07
CA ASP A 12 13.97 11.55 4.11
C ASP A 12 13.04 10.41 4.57
N LEU A 13 13.17 10.01 5.84
CA LEU A 13 12.32 8.96 6.42
C LEU A 13 10.84 9.35 6.41
N GLY A 14 10.53 10.61 6.72
CA GLY A 14 9.18 11.15 6.70
C GLY A 14 8.55 11.04 5.32
N LEU A 15 9.29 11.41 4.26
CA LEU A 15 8.83 11.26 2.88
C LEU A 15 8.60 9.79 2.51
N VAL A 16 9.54 8.90 2.83
CA VAL A 16 9.42 7.46 2.54
C VAL A 16 8.20 6.85 3.25
N VAL A 17 8.04 7.12 4.54
CA VAL A 17 6.91 6.61 5.33
C VAL A 17 5.59 7.18 4.81
N PHE A 18 5.55 8.45 4.43
CA PHE A 18 4.36 9.06 3.82
C PHE A 18 3.94 8.33 2.53
N PHE A 19 4.88 8.12 1.61
CA PHE A 19 4.59 7.40 0.35
C PHE A 19 4.21 5.95 0.59
N LEU A 20 4.84 5.27 1.55
CA LEU A 20 4.51 3.90 1.92
C LEU A 20 3.08 3.81 2.46
N CYS A 21 2.72 4.66 3.42
CA CYS A 21 1.38 4.73 3.98
C CYS A 21 0.34 5.09 2.92
N TYR A 22 0.62 6.09 2.08
CA TYR A 22 -0.25 6.45 0.96
C TYR A 22 -0.51 5.27 0.04
N THR A 23 0.55 4.57 -0.39
CA THR A 23 0.44 3.42 -1.29
C THR A 23 -0.37 2.30 -0.64
N PHE A 24 -0.12 2.00 0.62
CA PHE A 24 -0.84 0.98 1.36
C PHE A 24 -2.34 1.32 1.46
N VAL A 25 -2.68 2.53 1.91
CA VAL A 25 -4.07 2.98 2.04
C VAL A 25 -4.77 3.04 0.69
N PHE A 26 -4.08 3.47 -0.36
CA PHE A 26 -4.64 3.49 -1.70
C PHE A 26 -4.99 2.09 -2.19
N ASN A 27 -4.07 1.11 -2.08
CA ASN A 27 -4.35 -0.27 -2.48
C ASN A 27 -5.49 -0.86 -1.63
N TRP A 28 -5.48 -0.63 -0.31
CA TRP A 28 -6.54 -1.09 0.57
C TRP A 28 -7.91 -0.47 0.24
N ALA A 29 -7.95 0.84 -0.01
CA ALA A 29 -9.17 1.54 -0.41
C ALA A 29 -9.65 1.08 -1.78
N PHE A 30 -8.73 0.82 -2.73
CA PHE A 30 -9.06 0.27 -4.04
C PHE A 30 -9.74 -1.10 -3.91
N ASP A 31 -9.17 -2.01 -3.11
CA ASP A 31 -9.77 -3.31 -2.83
C ASP A 31 -11.16 -3.17 -2.17
N HIS A 32 -11.34 -2.17 -1.30
CA HIS A 32 -12.61 -1.93 -0.62
C HIS A 32 -13.69 -1.32 -1.53
N VAL A 33 -13.30 -0.41 -2.43
CA VAL A 33 -14.23 0.30 -3.33
C VAL A 33 -14.58 -0.54 -4.55
N PHE A 34 -13.60 -1.24 -5.13
CA PHE A 34 -13.79 -2.00 -6.37
C PHE A 34 -14.01 -3.50 -6.13
N GLY A 35 -13.63 -4.02 -4.97
CA GLY A 35 -13.66 -5.45 -4.71
C GLY A 35 -12.58 -6.22 -5.50
N LEU A 36 -12.37 -7.48 -5.13
CA LEU A 36 -11.41 -8.35 -5.80
C LEU A 36 -11.84 -8.58 -7.27
N PRO A 37 -10.96 -8.36 -8.27
CA PRO A 37 -11.28 -8.63 -9.66
C PRO A 37 -11.66 -10.11 -9.84
N ALA A 38 -12.43 -10.43 -10.88
CA ALA A 38 -12.90 -11.81 -11.13
C ALA A 38 -11.77 -12.85 -11.22
N SER A 39 -10.53 -12.42 -11.50
CA SER A 39 -9.31 -13.24 -11.47
C SER A 39 -8.85 -13.66 -10.07
N ALA A 40 -9.26 -12.94 -9.02
CA ALA A 40 -8.98 -13.24 -7.62
C ALA A 40 -10.16 -13.93 -6.91
N GLN A 41 -11.28 -14.12 -7.60
CA GLN A 41 -12.37 -14.98 -7.16
C GLN A 41 -11.95 -16.44 -7.41
N MET A 42 -11.81 -17.24 -6.33
CA MET A 42 -11.56 -18.67 -6.48
C MET A 42 -12.75 -19.31 -7.21
N PRO A 43 -12.57 -19.95 -8.37
CA PRO A 43 -13.67 -20.58 -9.08
C PRO A 43 -14.27 -21.66 -8.18
N ALA A 44 -15.52 -21.49 -7.76
CA ALA A 44 -16.27 -22.48 -6.97
C ALA A 44 -16.41 -23.86 -7.66
N ALA A 45 -15.95 -23.96 -8.91
CA ALA A 45 -15.99 -25.16 -9.74
C ALA A 45 -14.94 -26.24 -9.38
N SER A 46 -13.88 -25.93 -8.63
CA SER A 46 -12.85 -26.93 -8.27
C SER A 46 -13.22 -27.82 -7.08
N LEU A 47 -14.32 -27.55 -6.38
CA LEU A 47 -14.83 -28.35 -5.26
C LEU A 47 -15.83 -29.44 -5.68
N GLN A 48 -16.12 -29.57 -6.98
CA GLN A 48 -17.13 -30.51 -7.50
C GLN A 48 -16.54 -31.65 -8.35
N ALA A 49 -15.22 -31.83 -8.38
CA ALA A 49 -14.54 -32.90 -9.11
C ALA A 49 -14.02 -34.01 -8.17
#